data_AF-A0A9E1AQR6-F1
#
_entry.id   AF-A0A9E1AQR6-F1
#
_cell.length_a   1.000
_cell.length_b   1.000
_cell.length_c   1.000
_cell.angle_alpha   90.00
_cell.angle_beta   90.00
_cell.angle_gamma   90.00
#
_symmetry.space_group_name_H-M   'P 1'
#
loop_
_entity.id
_entity.type
_entity.pdbx_description
1 polymer ?
#
loop_
_entity_poly.entity_id
_entity_poly.type
_entity_poly.pdbx_seq_one_letter_code
_entity_poly.pdbx_strand_id
1 'polypeptide(L)'
;MKLLVFILDDVEKLETLLCALSEAKISGATIVESAGMARSLYHMEDGAFLGSLRLFLNPDREENRMIFMVLNDEQIQTVKAVIKDVIGDLSEPNTGILFTLPIDSVDGLHK
;
A
#
# COMPACT_ATOMS: atom_id res chain seq x y z
N MET A 1 -19.50 -2.76 6.72
CA MET A 1 -18.03 -2.78 6.93
C MET A 1 -17.37 -3.28 5.67
N LYS A 2 -16.16 -2.82 5.37
CA LYS A 2 -15.35 -3.27 4.24
C LYS A 2 -13.89 -3.39 4.65
N LEU A 3 -13.18 -4.30 4.01
CA LEU A 3 -11.73 -4.38 4.06
C LEU A 3 -11.21 -3.43 2.99
N LEU A 4 -10.52 -2.37 3.40
CA LEU A 4 -9.74 -1.54 2.50
C LEU A 4 -8.34 -2.13 2.38
N VAL A 5 -7.91 -2.33 1.14
CA VAL A 5 -6.55 -2.75 0.80
C VAL A 5 -5.90 -1.60 0.03
N PHE A 6 -4.77 -1.13 0.52
CA PHE A 6 -3.96 -0.12 -0.15
C PHE A 6 -2.56 -0.69 -0.40
N ILE A 7 -2.16 -0.72 -1.67
CA ILE A 7 -0.82 -1.10 -2.09
C ILE A 7 -0.02 0.18 -2.24
N LEU A 8 0.87 0.47 -1.30
CA LEU A 8 1.78 1.61 -1.32
C LEU A 8 3.06 1.23 -2.10
N ASP A 9 3.33 2.00 -3.14
CA ASP A 9 4.51 1.85 -3.99
C ASP A 9 5.72 2.59 -3.40
N ASP A 10 5.52 3.85 -2.97
CA ASP A 10 6.55 4.69 -2.35
C ASP A 10 6.57 4.53 -0.82
N VAL A 11 7.44 3.64 -0.32
CA VAL A 11 7.57 3.34 1.11
C VAL A 11 8.04 4.53 1.94
N GLU A 12 8.74 5.50 1.35
CA GLU A 12 9.18 6.69 2.07
C GLU A 12 7.99 7.49 2.62
N LYS A 13 6.83 7.39 1.98
CA LYS A 13 5.59 8.02 2.41
C LYS A 13 4.82 7.23 3.48
N LEU A 14 5.26 6.02 3.83
CA LEU A 14 4.52 5.16 4.76
C LEU A 14 4.32 5.84 6.12
N GLU A 15 5.38 6.35 6.73
CA GLU A 15 5.31 6.98 8.06
C GLU A 15 4.38 8.19 8.03
N THR A 16 4.51 9.07 7.04
CA THR A 16 3.64 10.23 6.86
C THR A 16 2.18 9.82 6.68
N LEU A 17 1.92 8.77 5.90
CA LEU A 17 0.57 8.26 5.68
C LEU A 17 -0.04 7.73 6.99
N LEU A 18 0.71 6.95 7.77
CA LEU A 18 0.22 6.40 9.04
C LEU A 18 -0.06 7.50 10.07
N CYS A 19 0.80 8.52 10.14
CA CYS A 19 0.56 9.69 10.99
C CYS A 19 -0.71 10.43 10.58
N ALA A 20 -0.89 10.72 9.29
CA ALA A 20 -2.07 11.42 8.79
C ALA A 20 -3.37 10.62 9.00
N LEU A 21 -3.33 9.29 8.85
CA LEU A 21 -4.46 8.41 9.16
C LEU A 21 -4.81 8.46 10.65
N SER A 22 -3.80 8.43 11.53
CA SER A 22 -3.98 8.54 12.97
C SER A 22 -4.59 9.90 13.38
N GLU A 23 -4.11 11.01 12.80
CA GLU A 23 -4.67 12.35 13.01
C GLU A 23 -6.14 12.45 12.55
N ALA A 24 -6.48 11.75 11.47
CA ALA A 24 -7.85 11.61 10.98
C ALA A 24 -8.72 10.63 11.80
N LYS A 25 -8.21 10.13 12.95
CA LYS A 25 -8.87 9.16 13.84
C LYS A 25 -9.19 7.83 13.16
N ILE A 26 -8.40 7.44 12.16
CA ILE A 26 -8.42 6.10 11.60
C ILE A 26 -7.46 5.24 12.42
N SER A 27 -8.02 4.30 13.19
CA SER A 27 -7.26 3.38 14.02
C SER A 27 -7.37 1.95 13.50
N GLY A 28 -6.30 1.18 13.68
CA GLY A 28 -6.24 -0.23 13.28
C GLY A 28 -5.89 -0.43 11.81
N ALA A 29 -4.62 -0.71 11.56
CA ALA A 29 -4.12 -1.15 10.26
C ALA A 29 -3.14 -2.31 10.44
N THR A 30 -3.12 -3.23 9.48
CA THR A 30 -2.10 -4.27 9.38
C THR A 30 -1.27 -4.01 8.14
N ILE A 31 0.05 -4.02 8.28
CA ILE A 31 1.00 -3.73 7.21
C ILE A 31 1.74 -5.02 6.87
N VAL A 32 1.80 -5.36 5.60
CA VAL A 32 2.48 -6.55 5.08
C VAL A 32 3.47 -6.13 4.01
N GLU A 33 4.67 -6.69 4.07
CA GLU A 33 5.69 -6.53 3.02
C GLU A 33 5.29 -7.32 1.78
N SER A 34 5.40 -6.69 0.62
CA SER A 34 4.90 -7.24 -0.64
C SER A 34 5.83 -6.91 -1.81
N ALA A 35 5.68 -7.64 -2.92
CA ALA A 35 6.41 -7.40 -4.16
C ALA A 35 5.44 -7.36 -5.34
N GLY A 36 5.72 -6.48 -6.30
CA GLY A 36 5.00 -6.41 -7.57
C GLY A 36 5.41 -7.52 -8.53
N MET A 37 4.50 -7.90 -9.43
CA MET A 37 4.70 -8.98 -10.41
C MET A 37 5.92 -8.76 -11.31
N ALA A 38 6.14 -7.53 -11.79
CA ALA A 38 7.28 -7.22 -12.66
C ALA A 38 8.60 -7.63 -11.99
N ARG A 39 8.80 -7.26 -10.72
CA ARG A 39 9.96 -7.63 -9.92
C ARG A 39 10.06 -9.14 -9.71
N SER A 40 8.95 -9.80 -9.37
CA SER A 40 8.94 -11.26 -9.18
C SER A 40 9.40 -12.00 -10.43
N LEU A 41 9.00 -11.55 -11.62
CA LEU A 41 9.42 -12.13 -12.89
C LEU A 41 10.90 -11.85 -13.19
N TYR A 42 11.39 -10.63 -12.91
CA TYR A 42 12.82 -10.32 -13.07
C TYR A 42 13.73 -11.24 -12.25
N HIS A 43 13.38 -11.53 -10.98
CA HIS A 43 14.13 -12.47 -10.15
C HIS A 43 14.07 -13.92 -10.65
N MET A 44 13.06 -14.29 -11.43
CA MET A 44 12.95 -15.62 -12.05
C MET A 44 13.78 -15.73 -13.33
N GLU A 45 14.03 -14.61 -14.02
CA GLU A 45 14.77 -14.54 -15.29
C GLU A 45 16.29 -14.34 -15.14
N ASP A 46 16.84 -14.44 -13.92
CA ASP A 46 18.27 -14.32 -13.56
C ASP A 46 19.22 -15.37 -14.21
N GLY A 47 18.84 -15.93 -15.35
CA GLY A 47 19.74 -16.57 -16.32
C GLY A 47 20.28 -15.61 -17.40
N ALA A 48 19.75 -14.39 -17.54
CA ALA A 48 20.19 -13.44 -18.57
C ALA A 48 20.91 -12.22 -17.98
N PHE A 49 22.23 -12.20 -18.20
CA PHE A 49 23.29 -11.24 -17.83
C PHE A 49 22.99 -9.73 -17.95
N LEU A 50 21.80 -9.30 -18.39
CA LEU A 50 21.37 -7.91 -18.53
C LEU A 50 20.53 -7.39 -17.35
N GLY A 51 20.00 -8.27 -16.48
CA GLY A 51 19.23 -7.87 -15.28
C GLY A 51 20.09 -7.30 -14.15
N SER A 52 21.32 -7.83 -13.98
CA SER A 52 22.23 -7.51 -12.88
C SER A 52 22.73 -6.06 -12.89
N LEU A 53 22.85 -5.43 -14.06
CA LEU A 53 23.33 -4.04 -14.17
C LEU A 53 22.26 -3.02 -13.73
N ARG A 54 20.97 -3.31 -13.92
CA ARG A 54 19.86 -2.44 -13.47
C ARG A 54 19.67 -2.49 -11.95
N LEU A 55 19.90 -3.65 -11.34
CA LEU A 55 19.89 -3.82 -9.88
C LEU A 55 21.03 -3.01 -9.21
N PHE A 56 22.20 -2.94 -9.86
CA PHE A 56 23.31 -2.09 -9.41
C PHE A 56 23.06 -0.59 -9.61
N LEU A 57 22.19 -0.21 -10.55
CA LEU A 57 21.87 1.19 -10.84
C LEU A 57 20.72 1.74 -9.99
N ASN A 58 19.87 0.89 -9.41
CA ASN A 58 18.82 1.28 -8.44
C ASN A 58 18.65 0.21 -7.35
N PRO A 59 19.61 0.07 -6.42
CA PRO A 59 19.53 -0.91 -5.33
C PRO A 59 18.51 -0.53 -4.24
N ASP A 60 18.10 0.75 -4.17
CA ASP A 60 17.39 1.32 -3.02
C ASP A 60 15.87 1.47 -3.17
N ARG A 61 15.29 1.10 -4.31
CA ARG A 61 13.83 1.20 -4.49
C ARG A 61 13.16 -0.16 -4.63
N GLU A 62 11.96 -0.23 -4.06
CA GLU A 62 10.83 -1.10 -4.48
C GLU A 62 10.51 -2.33 -3.63
N GLU A 63 10.31 -2.14 -2.31
CA GLU A 63 9.48 -3.04 -1.52
C GLU A 63 8.08 -2.45 -1.34
N ASN A 64 7.04 -3.01 -1.95
CA ASN A 64 5.70 -2.45 -1.79
C ASN A 64 5.17 -2.78 -0.40
N ARG A 65 4.38 -1.88 0.20
CA ARG A 65 3.69 -2.15 1.47
C ARG A 65 2.21 -2.28 1.23
N MET A 66 1.64 -3.44 1.58
CA MET A 66 0.20 -3.65 1.60
C MET A 66 -0.36 -3.27 2.96
N ILE A 67 -1.29 -2.33 2.97
CA ILE A 67 -1.97 -1.83 4.17
C ILE A 67 -3.41 -2.32 4.14
N PHE A 68 -3.80 -3.04 5.19
CA PHE A 68 -5.13 -3.60 5.39
C PHE A 68 -5.84 -2.84 6.52
N MET A 69 -7.06 -2.38 6.27
CA MET A 69 -7.89 -1.67 7.26
C MET A 69 -9.33 -2.16 7.19
N VAL A 70 -9.95 -2.43 8.33
CA VAL A 70 -11.38 -2.75 8.41
C VAL A 70 -12.15 -1.49 8.79
N LEU A 71 -12.98 -1.00 7.87
CA LEU A 71 -13.58 0.32 7.96
C LEU A 71 -15.09 0.30 7.66
N ASN A 72 -15.81 1.26 8.20
CA ASN A 72 -17.16 1.60 7.73
C ASN A 72 -17.10 2.52 6.49
N ASP A 73 -18.23 2.73 5.82
CA ASP A 73 -18.26 3.50 4.56
C ASP A 73 -17.86 4.97 4.72
N GLU A 74 -18.13 5.58 5.88
CA GLU A 74 -17.75 6.96 6.18
C GLU A 74 -16.22 7.08 6.33
N GLN A 75 -15.61 6.17 7.09
CA GLN A 75 -14.17 6.09 7.29
C GLN A 75 -13.42 5.86 5.97
N ILE A 76 -13.99 5.09 5.03
CA ILE A 76 -13.37 4.87 3.71
C ILE A 76 -13.20 6.19 2.95
N GLN A 77 -14.17 7.10 3.03
CA GLN A 77 -14.05 8.41 2.37
C GLN A 77 -12.94 9.25 3.02
N THR A 78 -12.86 9.23 4.35
CA THR A 78 -11.78 9.88 5.10
C THR A 78 -10.41 9.33 4.69
N VAL A 79 -10.26 8.00 4.63
CA VAL A 79 -9.00 7.36 4.20
C VAL A 79 -8.63 7.72 2.77
N LYS A 80 -9.59 7.74 1.84
CA LYS A 80 -9.33 8.15 0.46
C LYS A 80 -8.85 9.60 0.37
N ALA A 81 -9.41 10.50 1.17
CA ALA A 81 -8.96 11.89 1.23
C ALA A 81 -7.53 11.99 1.77
N VAL A 82 -7.24 11.33 2.90
CA VAL A 82 -5.90 11.30 3.49
C VAL A 82 -4.86 10.73 2.52
N ILE A 83 -5.17 9.61 1.83
CA ILE A 83 -4.27 9.03 0.84
C ILE A 83 -4.03 10.03 -0.31
N LYS A 84 -5.07 10.70 -0.79
CA LYS A 84 -4.92 11.70 -1.85
C LYS A 84 -4.03 12.87 -1.42
N ASP A 85 -4.15 13.31 -0.18
CA ASP A 85 -3.37 14.43 0.36
C ASP A 85 -1.89 14.06 0.57
N VAL A 86 -1.60 12.82 1.00
CA VAL A 86 -0.22 12.37 1.29
C VAL A 86 0.47 11.80 0.05
N ILE A 87 -0.24 10.97 -0.72
CA ILE A 87 0.34 10.21 -1.83
C ILE A 87 0.19 10.98 -3.15
N GLY A 88 -0.96 11.62 -3.36
CA GLY A 88 -1.34 12.29 -4.60
C GLY A 88 -2.50 11.60 -5.33
N ASP A 89 -2.68 11.90 -6.61
CA ASP A 89 -3.72 11.28 -7.42
C ASP A 89 -3.36 9.82 -7.77
N LEU A 90 -4.21 8.87 -7.38
CA LEU A 90 -4.00 7.44 -7.61
C LEU A 90 -4.14 7.04 -9.09
N SER A 91 -4.54 7.95 -9.99
CA SER A 91 -4.51 7.70 -11.43
C SER A 91 -3.13 7.87 -12.06
N GLU A 92 -2.18 8.46 -11.32
CA GLU A 92 -0.81 8.69 -11.80
C GLU A 92 0.06 7.42 -11.65
N PRO A 93 1.16 7.32 -12.41
CA PRO A 93 2.12 6.24 -12.20
C PRO A 93 2.74 6.27 -10.79
N ASN A 94 3.07 5.09 -10.25
CA ASN A 94 3.82 4.91 -8.99
C ASN A 94 3.15 5.48 -7.72
N THR A 95 1.82 5.63 -7.72
CA THR A 95 1.05 6.08 -6.55
C THR A 95 0.37 4.95 -5.80
N GLY A 96 0.41 3.72 -6.33
CA GLY A 96 -0.19 2.55 -5.72
C GLY A 96 -1.64 2.28 -6.15
N ILE A 97 -2.30 1.33 -5.47
CA ILE A 97 -3.65 0.87 -5.80
C ILE A 97 -4.49 0.79 -4.52
N LEU A 98 -5.70 1.33 -4.55
CA LEU A 98 -6.67 1.24 -3.47
C LEU A 98 -7.95 0.53 -3.93
N PHE A 99 -8.38 -0.48 -3.17
CA PHE A 99 -9.64 -1.16 -3.41
C PHE A 99 -10.28 -1.62 -2.10
N THR A 100 -11.55 -2.02 -2.18
CA THR A 100 -12.31 -2.48 -1.03
C THR A 100 -13.02 -3.79 -1.30
N LEU A 101 -13.10 -4.65 -0.29
CA LEU A 101 -13.85 -5.90 -0.31
C LEU A 101 -14.96 -5.86 0.76
N PRO A 102 -16.17 -6.40 0.49
CA PRO A 102 -17.19 -6.52 1.52
C PRO A 102 -16.73 -7.48 2.63
N ILE A 103 -17.09 -7.18 3.88
CA ILE A 103 -16.86 -8.05 5.04
C ILE A 103 -18.21 -8.51 5.58
N ASP A 104 -18.41 -9.82 5.65
CA ASP A 104 -19.65 -10.43 6.17
C ASP A 104 -19.66 -10.49 7.71
N SER A 105 -18.48 -10.69 8.33
CA SER A 105 -18.34 -10.75 9.79
C SER A 105 -16.97 -10.23 10.24
N VAL A 106 -16.93 -9.56 11.39
CA VAL A 106 -15.69 -9.10 12.04
C VAL A 106 -15.80 -9.25 13.55
N ASP A 107 -14.75 -9.76 14.17
CA ASP A 107 -14.62 -9.90 15.63
C ASP A 107 -13.41 -9.11 16.13
N GLY A 108 -13.55 -8.44 17.28
CA GLY A 108 -12.42 -7.78 17.97
C GLY A 108 -11.97 -6.44 17.40
N LEU A 109 -12.79 -5.77 16.58
CA LEU A 109 -12.44 -4.49 15.92
C LEU A 109 -12.26 -3.30 16.87
N HIS A 110 -12.95 -3.30 18.02
CA HIS A 110 -12.95 -2.20 18.98
C HIS A 110 -12.32 -2.61 20.33
N LYS A 111 -11.11 -3.18 20.27
CA LYS A 111 -10.32 -3.47 21.47
C LYS A 111 -9.39 -2.31 21.81
#